data_AF-A0A536DU59-F1
#
_entry.id   AF-A0A536DU59-F1
#
_cell.length_a   1.000
_cell.length_b   1.000
_cell.length_c   1.000
_cell.angle_alpha   90.00
_cell.angle_beta   90.00
_cell.angle_gamma   90.00
#
_symmetry.space_group_name_H-M   'P 1'
#
loop_
_entity.id
_entity.type
_entity.pdbx_description
1 polymer ?
#
loop_
_entity_poly.entity_id
_entity_poly.type
_entity_poly.pdbx_seq_one_letter_code
_entity_poly.pdbx_strand_id
1 'polypeptide(L)'
;MRRVAALALAAAICAASLALRVPAPAAATTVCPSPSPSATATDARTCAQAALDQLTQRLGGDLAAALTTQHHLSDTVAAATVRAQLLAAEVAQEELTIRNLQNQIAALDEQIASLELRIDNERAQVKALARAMYRRPSSFLDILASSGNLADALTATGDMVIAGQRAHALQERLANDLVTVQADRDARQSDLDDEQARLDQVQGSVDELATIQVQIDTLTNQLAALIAHIRSTVAQLPNISSDVAAQVTSLMEQQEANLSQQSQSAAWALAGVGGGDAMALMALPAGFGPYGLQLSWPIIGGTLTQPFGPTTFALEPPLGQYPHFHTGIDIAAPSGTPVLAAADGLVVAVLHTRYNGAVIDPLAYLPPR
;
A
#
# COMPACT_ATOMS: atom_id res chain seq x y z
N MET A 1 -9.12 -14.85 -17.49
CA MET A 1 -8.36 -16.12 -17.36
C MET A 1 -6.96 -15.93 -17.92
N ARG A 2 -5.94 -16.42 -17.19
CA ARG A 2 -4.48 -16.21 -17.39
C ARG A 2 -4.02 -14.94 -16.67
N ARG A 3 -3.10 -14.97 -15.70
CA ARG A 3 -1.93 -15.84 -15.55
C ARG A 3 -1.69 -16.21 -14.07
N VAL A 4 -1.83 -17.49 -13.76
CA VAL A 4 -1.17 -18.10 -12.61
C VAL A 4 0.17 -18.62 -13.14
N ALA A 5 1.29 -18.09 -12.66
CA ALA A 5 2.60 -18.61 -12.98
C ALA A 5 3.33 -18.97 -11.68
N ALA A 6 3.48 -20.28 -11.49
CA ALA A 6 4.12 -20.94 -10.38
C ALA A 6 5.66 -20.83 -10.41
N LEU A 7 6.24 -21.05 -9.23
CA LEU A 7 7.64 -21.34 -8.92
C LEU A 7 8.39 -22.14 -10.00
N ALA A 8 9.68 -21.83 -10.22
CA ALA A 8 10.82 -22.75 -9.98
C ALA A 8 12.18 -22.21 -10.50
N LEU A 9 13.22 -22.44 -9.68
CA LEU A 9 14.64 -22.69 -9.98
C LEU A 9 15.50 -21.61 -10.69
N ALA A 10 16.64 -21.26 -10.09
CA ALA A 10 17.92 -21.92 -10.35
C ALA A 10 19.09 -21.19 -9.65
N ALA A 11 19.96 -21.98 -9.02
CA ALA A 11 21.25 -21.55 -8.50
C ALA A 11 22.24 -21.30 -9.65
N ALA A 12 23.08 -20.26 -9.51
CA ALA A 12 24.35 -20.18 -10.20
C ALA A 12 25.36 -19.37 -9.38
N ILE A 13 26.42 -20.07 -8.95
CA ILE A 13 27.67 -19.52 -8.43
C ILE A 13 28.38 -18.79 -9.58
N CYS A 14 28.87 -17.57 -9.34
CA CYS A 14 30.02 -17.06 -10.06
C CYS A 14 30.78 -16.05 -9.21
N ALA A 15 32.03 -16.42 -8.91
CA ALA A 15 33.03 -15.57 -8.30
C ALA A 15 33.43 -14.45 -9.28
N ALA A 16 33.47 -13.21 -8.80
CA ALA A 16 34.15 -12.12 -9.47
C ALA A 16 34.95 -11.33 -8.43
N SER A 17 36.23 -11.67 -8.38
CA SER A 17 37.28 -10.89 -7.72
C SER A 17 37.40 -9.52 -8.39
N LEU A 18 37.06 -8.46 -7.66
CA LEU A 18 37.38 -7.08 -8.04
C LEU A 18 38.21 -6.43 -6.94
N ALA A 19 39.51 -6.30 -7.21
CA ALA A 19 40.45 -5.59 -6.37
C ALA A 19 40.26 -4.08 -6.55
N LEU A 20 39.67 -3.41 -5.56
CA LEU A 20 39.82 -1.97 -5.36
C LEU A 20 40.60 -1.73 -4.07
N ARG A 21 41.78 -1.12 -4.23
CA ARG A 21 42.55 -0.52 -3.12
C ARG A 21 41.91 0.82 -2.78
N VAL A 22 41.45 0.96 -1.54
CA VAL A 22 41.06 2.24 -0.91
C VAL A 22 41.79 2.32 0.44
N PRO A 23 42.34 3.48 0.83
CA PRO A 23 43.16 3.60 2.04
C PRO A 23 42.32 3.43 3.31
N ALA A 24 42.88 2.69 4.27
CA ALA A 24 42.29 2.44 5.58
C ALA A 24 42.24 3.74 6.42
N PRO A 25 41.15 4.01 7.16
CA PRO A 25 41.19 4.98 8.24
C PRO A 25 41.99 4.42 9.42
N ALA A 26 42.76 5.30 10.08
CA ALA A 26 43.64 4.94 11.18
C ALA A 26 42.85 4.35 12.36
N ALA A 27 42.98 3.04 12.57
CA ALA A 27 42.60 2.39 13.81
C ALA A 27 43.47 2.93 14.94
N ALA A 28 42.85 3.27 16.07
CA ALA A 28 43.56 3.58 17.31
C ALA A 28 44.39 2.35 17.71
N THR A 29 45.70 2.43 17.44
CA THR A 29 46.65 1.39 17.80
C THR A 29 46.80 1.41 19.32
N THR A 30 46.30 0.38 19.98
CA THR A 30 46.90 -0.06 21.25
C THR A 30 48.29 -0.56 20.87
N VAL A 31 49.26 0.35 20.96
CA VAL A 31 50.67 0.04 20.67
C VAL A 31 51.13 -1.00 21.69
N CYS A 32 51.21 -2.26 21.27
CA CYS A 32 52.09 -3.20 21.94
C CYS A 32 53.51 -2.66 21.76
N PRO A 33 54.28 -2.46 22.85
CA PRO A 33 55.66 -2.01 22.72
C PRO A 33 56.44 -3.02 21.85
N SER A 34 57.19 -2.51 20.87
CA SER A 34 58.17 -3.31 20.12
C SER A 34 59.04 -4.10 21.09
N PRO A 35 59.46 -5.33 20.74
CA PRO A 35 60.23 -6.17 21.64
C PRO A 35 61.56 -5.48 21.97
N SER A 36 61.59 -4.77 23.09
CA SER A 36 62.84 -4.52 23.80
C SER A 36 63.34 -5.90 24.26
N PRO A 37 64.66 -6.16 24.24
CA PRO A 37 65.23 -7.46 24.62
C PRO A 37 64.96 -7.89 26.07
N SER A 38 64.22 -7.07 26.84
CA SER A 38 63.83 -7.30 28.24
C SER A 38 62.36 -7.69 28.43
N ALA A 39 61.54 -7.80 27.37
CA ALA A 39 60.17 -8.29 27.52
C ALA A 39 60.17 -9.80 27.83
N THR A 40 59.58 -10.20 28.95
CA THR A 40 59.48 -11.63 29.29
C THR A 40 58.47 -12.32 28.38
N ALA A 41 58.70 -13.61 28.05
CA ALA A 41 57.80 -14.40 27.20
C ALA A 41 56.34 -14.44 27.71
N THR A 42 56.13 -14.10 28.99
CA THR A 42 54.82 -13.95 29.64
C THR A 42 54.05 -12.73 29.15
N ASP A 43 54.72 -11.58 28.93
CA ASP A 43 54.08 -10.31 28.54
C ASP A 43 53.59 -10.31 27.08
N ALA A 44 54.32 -11.01 26.20
CA ALA A 44 53.90 -11.22 24.82
C ALA A 44 52.69 -12.18 24.73
N ARG A 45 52.62 -13.16 25.62
CA ARG A 45 51.55 -14.17 25.66
C ARG A 45 50.25 -13.58 26.23
N THR A 46 50.33 -12.68 27.22
CA THR A 46 49.17 -11.95 27.76
C THR A 46 48.60 -10.93 26.76
N CYS A 47 49.44 -10.21 26.00
CA CYS A 47 48.96 -9.30 24.95
C CYS A 47 48.24 -10.04 23.81
N ALA A 48 48.79 -11.18 23.36
CA ALA A 48 48.15 -12.01 22.33
C ALA A 48 46.78 -12.55 22.79
N GLN A 49 46.67 -12.96 24.05
CA GLN A 49 45.41 -13.42 24.65
C GLN A 49 44.37 -12.29 24.73
N ALA A 50 44.77 -11.09 25.17
CA ALA A 50 43.87 -9.94 25.25
C ALA A 50 43.33 -9.51 23.87
N ALA A 51 44.13 -9.59 22.82
CA ALA A 51 43.69 -9.31 21.44
C ALA A 51 42.64 -10.35 20.96
N LEU A 52 42.83 -11.63 21.30
CA LEU A 52 41.89 -12.70 20.98
C LEU A 52 40.57 -12.55 21.75
N ASP A 53 40.63 -12.14 23.01
CA ASP A 53 39.45 -11.88 23.83
C ASP A 53 38.64 -10.69 23.28
N GLN A 54 39.31 -9.61 22.84
CA GLN A 54 38.67 -8.48 22.17
C GLN A 54 37.99 -8.87 20.85
N LEU A 55 38.65 -9.69 20.02
CA LEU A 55 38.06 -10.19 18.77
C LEU A 55 36.83 -11.06 19.03
N THR A 56 36.90 -11.90 20.06
CA THR A 56 35.76 -12.74 20.48
C THR A 56 34.57 -11.90 20.93
N GLN A 57 34.81 -10.82 21.69
CA GLN A 57 33.76 -9.88 22.07
C GLN A 57 33.13 -9.16 20.87
N ARG A 58 33.94 -8.71 19.90
CA ARG A 58 33.46 -8.07 18.67
C ARG A 58 32.57 -9.00 17.85
N LEU A 59 33.04 -10.21 17.55
CA LEU A 59 32.27 -11.22 16.81
C LEU A 59 31.00 -11.66 17.55
N GLY A 60 31.01 -11.65 18.88
CA GLY A 60 29.80 -11.84 19.69
C GLY A 60 28.78 -10.72 19.51
N GLY A 61 29.26 -9.46 19.41
CA GLY A 61 28.45 -8.30 19.05
C GLY A 61 27.87 -8.39 17.64
N ASP A 62 28.69 -8.76 16.64
CA ASP A 62 28.26 -8.91 15.25
C ASP A 62 27.21 -10.03 15.10
N LEU A 63 27.39 -11.14 15.83
CA LEU A 63 26.40 -12.21 15.87
C LEU A 63 25.07 -11.72 16.47
N ALA A 64 25.12 -10.93 17.55
CA ALA A 64 23.93 -10.36 18.17
C ALA A 64 23.22 -9.36 17.24
N ALA A 65 23.98 -8.53 16.51
CA ALA A 65 23.44 -7.62 15.50
C ALA A 65 22.78 -8.39 14.34
N ALA A 66 23.47 -9.39 13.79
CA ALA A 66 22.91 -10.24 12.74
C ALA A 66 21.64 -10.99 13.17
N LEU A 67 21.58 -11.49 14.41
CA LEU A 67 20.36 -12.10 14.97
C LEU A 67 19.24 -11.09 15.18
N THR A 68 19.56 -9.84 15.52
CA THR A 68 18.58 -8.74 15.63
C THR A 68 18.00 -8.40 14.26
N THR A 69 18.86 -8.26 13.24
CA THR A 69 18.44 -8.08 11.85
C THR A 69 17.59 -9.27 11.37
N GLN A 70 17.88 -10.50 11.84
CA GLN A 70 17.09 -11.69 11.51
C GLN A 70 15.69 -11.64 12.11
N HIS A 71 15.57 -11.18 13.36
CA HIS A 71 14.28 -10.97 14.01
C HIS A 71 13.46 -9.92 13.26
N HIS A 72 14.06 -8.75 12.96
CA HIS A 72 13.39 -7.68 12.20
C HIS A 72 12.88 -8.18 10.84
N LEU A 73 13.68 -8.97 10.12
CA LEU A 73 13.27 -9.54 8.84
C LEU A 73 12.13 -10.55 8.98
N SER A 74 12.10 -11.34 10.07
CA SER A 74 10.96 -12.21 10.38
C SER A 74 9.68 -11.40 10.62
N ASP A 75 9.79 -10.24 11.27
CA ASP A 75 8.67 -9.31 11.45
C ASP A 75 8.22 -8.73 10.09
N THR A 76 9.15 -8.38 9.20
CA THR A 76 8.85 -7.95 7.83
C THR A 76 8.12 -9.05 7.03
N VAL A 77 8.52 -10.32 7.16
CA VAL A 77 7.82 -11.46 6.51
C VAL A 77 6.39 -11.61 7.03
N ALA A 78 6.18 -11.47 8.34
CA ALA A 78 4.85 -11.51 8.93
C ALA A 78 3.98 -10.36 8.40
N ALA A 79 4.52 -9.15 8.33
CA ALA A 79 3.84 -7.99 7.75
C ALA A 79 3.50 -8.20 6.26
N ALA A 80 4.43 -8.76 5.46
CA ALA A 80 4.21 -9.04 4.05
C ALA A 80 3.08 -10.06 3.84
N THR A 81 3.00 -11.07 4.71
CA THR A 81 1.91 -12.06 4.71
C THR A 81 0.56 -11.42 4.98
N VAL A 82 0.48 -10.51 5.95
CA VAL A 82 -0.76 -9.75 6.23
C VAL A 82 -1.13 -8.86 5.05
N ARG A 83 -0.15 -8.17 4.44
CA ARG A 83 -0.40 -7.32 3.27
C ARG A 83 -0.93 -8.13 2.08
N ALA A 84 -0.38 -9.32 1.84
CA ALA A 84 -0.86 -10.23 0.81
C ALA A 84 -2.33 -10.63 1.03
N GLN A 85 -2.72 -10.94 2.27
CA GLN A 85 -4.11 -11.27 2.60
C GLN A 85 -5.06 -10.09 2.37
N LEU A 86 -4.65 -8.88 2.74
CA LEU A 86 -5.44 -7.66 2.51
C LEU A 86 -5.63 -7.37 1.03
N LEU A 87 -4.56 -7.41 0.23
CA LEU A 87 -4.65 -7.21 -1.22
C LEU A 87 -5.50 -8.31 -1.89
N ALA A 88 -5.38 -9.56 -1.45
CA ALA A 88 -6.23 -10.65 -1.96
C ALA A 88 -7.72 -10.43 -1.64
N ALA A 89 -8.04 -9.93 -0.44
CA ALA A 89 -9.41 -9.58 -0.07
C ALA A 89 -9.94 -8.39 -0.90
N GLU A 90 -9.10 -7.38 -1.16
CA GLU A 90 -9.46 -6.23 -1.99
C GLU A 90 -9.73 -6.64 -3.45
N VAL A 91 -8.86 -7.46 -4.05
CA VAL A 91 -9.09 -8.04 -5.40
C VAL A 91 -10.42 -8.80 -5.45
N ALA A 92 -10.69 -9.66 -4.46
CA ALA A 92 -11.93 -10.44 -4.43
C ALA A 92 -13.18 -9.55 -4.31
N GLN A 93 -13.09 -8.45 -3.55
CA GLN A 93 -14.17 -7.49 -3.41
C GLN A 93 -14.41 -6.72 -4.72
N GLU A 94 -13.35 -6.26 -5.38
CA GLU A 94 -13.45 -5.54 -6.65
C GLU A 94 -14.05 -6.42 -7.75
N GLU A 95 -13.62 -7.69 -7.84
CA GLU A 95 -14.19 -8.68 -8.76
C GLU A 95 -15.68 -8.95 -8.49
N LEU A 96 -16.16 -8.79 -7.25
CA LEU A 96 -17.58 -8.87 -6.92
C LEU A 96 -18.33 -7.62 -7.39
N THR A 97 -17.78 -6.42 -7.14
CA THR A 97 -18.37 -5.14 -7.59
C THR A 97 -18.49 -5.10 -9.12
N ILE A 98 -17.41 -5.44 -9.83
CA ILE A 98 -17.37 -5.53 -11.30
C ILE A 98 -18.46 -6.47 -11.82
N ARG A 99 -18.60 -7.67 -11.22
CA ARG A 99 -19.65 -8.62 -11.62
C ARG A 99 -21.06 -8.08 -11.36
N ASN A 100 -21.26 -7.37 -10.26
CA ASN A 100 -22.55 -6.76 -9.95
C ASN A 100 -22.90 -5.66 -10.98
N LEU A 101 -21.96 -4.77 -11.29
CA LEU A 101 -22.14 -3.73 -12.31
C LEU A 101 -22.43 -4.34 -13.68
N GLN A 102 -21.69 -5.38 -14.09
CA GLN A 102 -21.96 -6.11 -15.34
C GLN A 102 -23.39 -6.68 -15.40
N ASN A 103 -23.88 -7.24 -14.30
CA ASN A 103 -25.26 -7.75 -14.23
C ASN A 103 -26.29 -6.61 -14.28
N GLN A 104 -26.02 -5.46 -13.64
CA GLN A 104 -26.90 -4.29 -13.71
C GLN A 104 -26.97 -3.72 -15.12
N ILE A 105 -25.83 -3.59 -15.81
CA ILE A 105 -25.76 -3.16 -17.21
C ILE A 105 -26.56 -4.10 -18.10
N ALA A 106 -26.39 -5.42 -17.95
CA ALA A 106 -27.15 -6.39 -18.73
C ALA A 106 -28.67 -6.28 -18.49
N ALA A 107 -29.10 -6.07 -17.23
CA ALA A 107 -30.51 -5.86 -16.90
C ALA A 107 -31.06 -4.53 -17.46
N LEU A 108 -30.24 -3.48 -17.52
CA LEU A 108 -30.60 -2.21 -18.15
C LEU A 108 -30.69 -2.34 -19.67
N ASP A 109 -29.77 -3.08 -20.31
CA ASP A 109 -29.83 -3.37 -21.75
C ASP A 109 -31.12 -4.13 -22.13
N GLU A 110 -31.54 -5.11 -21.32
CA GLU A 110 -32.84 -5.79 -21.51
C GLU A 110 -34.04 -4.83 -21.36
N GLN A 111 -33.99 -3.92 -20.38
CA GLN A 111 -35.02 -2.90 -20.21
C GLN A 111 -35.08 -1.93 -21.39
N ILE A 112 -33.93 -1.47 -21.89
CA ILE A 112 -33.81 -0.61 -23.08
C ILE A 112 -34.47 -1.31 -24.27
N ALA A 113 -34.11 -2.56 -24.56
CA ALA A 113 -34.69 -3.31 -25.67
C ALA A 113 -36.22 -3.47 -25.54
N SER A 114 -36.72 -3.73 -24.33
CA SER A 114 -38.16 -3.81 -24.04
C SER A 114 -38.87 -2.47 -24.24
N LEU A 115 -38.26 -1.36 -23.78
CA LEU A 115 -38.79 -0.01 -23.95
C LEU A 115 -38.82 0.40 -25.43
N GLU A 116 -37.77 0.12 -26.19
CA GLU A 116 -37.70 0.39 -27.63
C GLU A 116 -38.82 -0.36 -28.38
N LEU A 117 -39.02 -1.65 -28.09
CA LEU A 117 -40.09 -2.43 -28.69
C LEU A 117 -41.48 -1.90 -28.31
N ARG A 118 -41.67 -1.44 -27.07
CA ARG A 118 -42.92 -0.79 -26.62
C ARG A 118 -43.15 0.53 -27.34
N ILE A 119 -42.12 1.35 -27.52
CA ILE A 119 -42.18 2.61 -28.26
C ILE A 119 -42.60 2.35 -29.71
N ASP A 120 -42.02 1.34 -30.36
CA ASP A 120 -42.35 1.01 -31.75
C ASP A 120 -43.78 0.50 -31.91
N ASN A 121 -44.22 -0.38 -31.00
CA ASN A 121 -45.61 -0.84 -30.97
C ASN A 121 -46.60 0.30 -30.73
N GLU A 122 -46.30 1.20 -29.80
CA GLU A 122 -47.15 2.37 -29.51
C GLU A 122 -47.21 3.30 -30.73
N ARG A 123 -46.06 3.60 -31.36
CA ARG A 123 -46.01 4.39 -32.60
C ARG A 123 -46.85 3.78 -33.72
N ALA A 124 -46.83 2.45 -33.87
CA ALA A 124 -47.66 1.75 -34.85
C ALA A 124 -49.16 1.89 -34.54
N GLN A 125 -49.56 1.76 -33.28
CA GLN A 125 -50.95 1.94 -32.83
C GLN A 125 -51.43 3.38 -33.03
N VAL A 126 -50.62 4.37 -32.64
CA VAL A 126 -50.92 5.80 -32.83
C VAL A 126 -51.05 6.14 -34.31
N LYS A 127 -50.18 5.59 -35.17
CA LYS A 127 -50.28 5.75 -36.63
C LYS A 127 -51.56 5.13 -37.19
N ALA A 128 -51.95 3.95 -36.72
CA ALA A 128 -53.20 3.29 -37.12
C ALA A 128 -54.42 4.11 -36.68
N LEU A 129 -54.42 4.62 -35.44
CA LEU A 129 -55.45 5.50 -34.91
C LEU A 129 -55.56 6.79 -35.73
N ALA A 130 -54.44 7.48 -35.98
CA ALA A 130 -54.41 8.70 -36.79
C ALA A 130 -54.94 8.46 -38.22
N ARG A 131 -54.61 7.31 -38.83
CA ARG A 131 -55.14 6.93 -40.15
C ARG A 131 -56.65 6.66 -40.12
N ALA A 132 -57.14 6.01 -39.07
CA ALA A 132 -58.57 5.76 -38.88
C ALA A 132 -59.35 7.07 -38.67
N MET A 133 -58.77 8.00 -37.90
CA MET A 133 -59.30 9.35 -37.72
C MET A 133 -59.36 10.12 -39.04
N TYR A 134 -58.29 10.10 -39.84
CA TYR A 134 -58.24 10.79 -41.13
C TYR A 134 -59.25 10.25 -42.16
N ARG A 135 -59.52 8.94 -42.13
CA ARG A 135 -60.45 8.28 -43.07
C ARG A 135 -61.93 8.47 -42.74
N ARG A 136 -62.28 9.06 -41.59
CA ARG A 136 -63.66 9.38 -41.22
C ARG A 136 -64.15 10.65 -41.96
N PRO A 137 -65.47 10.81 -42.16
CA PRO A 137 -66.04 12.01 -42.78
C PRO A 137 -65.56 13.26 -42.05
N SER A 138 -65.00 14.22 -42.78
CA SER A 138 -64.41 15.45 -42.22
C SER A 138 -65.45 16.50 -41.84
N SER A 139 -66.71 16.34 -42.26
CA SER A 139 -67.78 17.28 -41.95
C SER A 139 -68.51 16.88 -40.65
N PHE A 140 -68.65 17.84 -39.72
CA PHE A 140 -69.43 17.67 -38.50
C PHE A 140 -70.89 17.29 -38.81
N LEU A 141 -71.40 17.73 -39.96
CA LEU A 141 -72.75 17.39 -40.43
C LEU A 141 -72.89 15.91 -40.78
N ASP A 142 -71.86 15.25 -41.31
CA ASP A 142 -71.85 13.80 -41.57
C ASP A 142 -71.70 12.99 -40.27
N ILE A 143 -70.94 13.50 -39.31
CA ILE A 143 -70.82 12.90 -37.97
C ILE A 143 -72.17 13.00 -37.23
N LEU A 144 -72.84 14.14 -37.31
CA LEU A 144 -74.18 14.36 -36.74
C LEU A 144 -75.25 13.50 -37.42
N ALA A 145 -75.19 13.37 -38.75
CA ALA A 145 -76.10 12.52 -39.53
C ALA A 145 -75.92 11.02 -39.22
N SER A 146 -74.70 10.59 -38.87
CA SER A 146 -74.40 9.20 -38.52
C SER A 146 -74.59 8.86 -37.04
N SER A 147 -74.48 9.84 -36.13
CA SER A 147 -74.67 9.64 -34.68
C SER A 147 -76.14 9.71 -34.22
N GLY A 148 -77.04 10.24 -35.05
CA GLY A 148 -78.46 10.35 -34.75
C GLY A 148 -78.86 11.47 -33.77
N ASN A 149 -77.92 12.04 -33.00
CA ASN A 149 -78.12 13.24 -32.17
C ASN A 149 -76.81 14.00 -31.86
N LEU A 150 -76.95 15.25 -31.37
CA LEU A 150 -75.85 16.19 -31.09
C LEU A 150 -74.93 15.74 -29.95
N ALA A 151 -75.47 15.12 -28.90
CA ALA A 151 -74.68 14.69 -27.74
C ALA A 151 -73.69 13.59 -28.12
N ASP A 152 -74.14 12.64 -28.94
CA ASP A 152 -73.30 11.54 -29.43
C ASP A 152 -72.25 12.03 -30.44
N ALA A 153 -72.60 12.99 -31.31
CA ALA A 153 -71.63 13.60 -32.24
C ALA A 153 -70.51 14.37 -31.51
N LEU A 154 -70.87 15.13 -30.47
CA LEU A 154 -69.91 15.88 -29.64
C LEU A 154 -69.03 14.94 -28.82
N THR A 155 -69.61 13.89 -28.22
CA THR A 155 -68.88 12.87 -27.47
C THR A 155 -67.86 12.15 -28.35
N ALA A 156 -68.27 11.70 -29.55
CA ALA A 156 -67.38 11.03 -30.49
C ALA A 156 -66.19 11.90 -30.95
N THR A 157 -66.39 13.22 -31.05
CA THR A 157 -65.33 14.17 -31.39
C THR A 157 -64.39 14.42 -30.20
N GLY A 158 -64.96 14.59 -28.99
CA GLY A 158 -64.21 14.77 -27.75
C GLY A 158 -63.33 13.56 -27.40
N ASP A 159 -63.86 12.35 -27.53
CA ASP A 159 -63.14 11.11 -27.28
C ASP A 159 -61.90 10.97 -28.18
N MET A 160 -61.99 11.43 -29.43
CA MET A 160 -60.87 11.39 -30.37
C MET A 160 -59.75 12.36 -30.00
N VAL A 161 -60.09 13.59 -29.60
CA VAL A 161 -59.10 14.58 -29.13
C VAL A 161 -58.41 14.07 -27.87
N ILE A 162 -59.18 13.51 -26.93
CA ILE A 162 -58.65 12.92 -25.69
C ILE A 162 -57.75 11.72 -26.00
N ALA A 163 -58.15 10.83 -26.92
CA ALA A 163 -57.34 9.69 -27.33
C ALA A 163 -56.01 10.12 -27.95
N GLY A 164 -56.02 11.14 -28.83
CA GLY A 164 -54.81 11.70 -29.43
C GLY A 164 -53.88 12.34 -28.39
N GLN A 165 -54.42 13.12 -27.45
CA GLN A 165 -53.64 13.72 -26.35
C GLN A 165 -53.02 12.66 -25.45
N ARG A 166 -53.76 11.61 -25.10
CA ARG A 166 -53.25 10.48 -24.29
C ARG A 166 -52.15 9.71 -25.01
N ALA A 167 -52.34 9.42 -26.30
CA ALA A 167 -51.33 8.78 -27.14
C ALA A 167 -50.03 9.59 -27.18
N HIS A 168 -50.14 10.91 -27.39
CA HIS A 168 -48.96 11.79 -27.40
C HIS A 168 -48.26 11.82 -26.04
N ALA A 169 -49.01 12.00 -24.95
CA ALA A 169 -48.45 12.02 -23.59
C ALA A 169 -47.85 10.67 -23.17
N LEU A 170 -48.31 9.55 -23.72
CA LEU A 170 -47.70 8.24 -23.52
C LEU A 170 -46.39 8.12 -24.31
N GLN A 171 -46.38 8.56 -25.56
CA GLN A 171 -45.18 8.55 -26.40
C GLN A 171 -44.05 9.41 -25.79
N GLU A 172 -44.36 10.61 -25.29
CA GLU A 172 -43.38 11.46 -24.60
C GLU A 172 -42.84 10.80 -23.34
N ARG A 173 -43.70 10.17 -22.52
CA ARG A 173 -43.28 9.45 -21.33
C ARG A 173 -42.33 8.30 -21.67
N LEU A 174 -42.68 7.45 -22.63
CA LEU A 174 -41.81 6.33 -23.04
C LEU A 174 -40.45 6.81 -23.59
N ALA A 175 -40.44 7.92 -24.34
CA ALA A 175 -39.19 8.51 -24.84
C ALA A 175 -38.31 9.03 -23.69
N ASN A 176 -38.92 9.69 -22.70
CA ASN A 176 -38.21 10.16 -21.51
C ASN A 176 -37.72 8.99 -20.63
N ASP A 177 -38.51 7.94 -20.50
CA ASP A 177 -38.12 6.72 -19.78
C ASP A 177 -36.90 6.07 -20.45
N LEU A 178 -36.90 5.97 -21.80
CA LEU A 178 -35.78 5.42 -22.55
C LEU A 178 -34.50 6.22 -22.33
N VAL A 179 -34.56 7.56 -22.43
CA VAL A 179 -33.41 8.44 -22.16
C VAL A 179 -32.91 8.25 -20.72
N THR A 180 -33.82 8.12 -19.75
CA THR A 180 -33.47 7.91 -18.34
C THR A 180 -32.72 6.59 -18.14
N VAL A 181 -33.23 5.49 -18.70
CA VAL A 181 -32.60 4.16 -18.57
C VAL A 181 -31.27 4.10 -19.32
N GLN A 182 -31.16 4.75 -20.49
CA GLN A 182 -29.89 4.88 -21.22
C GLN A 182 -28.85 5.64 -20.40
N ALA A 183 -29.23 6.77 -19.78
CA ALA A 183 -28.33 7.54 -18.93
C ALA A 183 -27.86 6.74 -17.70
N ASP A 184 -28.74 5.95 -17.05
CA ASP A 184 -28.34 5.07 -15.94
C ASP A 184 -27.39 3.97 -16.44
N ARG A 185 -27.64 3.39 -17.61
CA ARG A 185 -26.73 2.40 -18.20
C ARG A 185 -25.35 2.97 -18.49
N ASP A 186 -25.27 4.18 -19.05
CA ASP A 186 -24.00 4.85 -19.33
C ASP A 186 -23.25 5.21 -18.04
N ALA A 187 -23.97 5.62 -17.00
CA ALA A 187 -23.39 5.84 -15.67
C ALA A 187 -22.80 4.54 -15.10
N ARG A 188 -23.53 3.41 -15.17
CA ARG A 188 -23.02 2.10 -14.72
C ARG A 188 -21.83 1.61 -15.54
N GLN A 189 -21.78 1.95 -16.83
CA GLN A 189 -20.61 1.65 -17.66
C GLN A 189 -19.40 2.46 -17.22
N SER A 190 -19.57 3.75 -16.89
CA SER A 190 -18.49 4.57 -16.32
C SER A 190 -18.03 4.02 -14.97
N ASP A 191 -18.95 3.66 -14.08
CA ASP A 191 -18.62 3.03 -12.78
C ASP A 191 -17.81 1.73 -13.00
N LEU A 192 -18.19 0.92 -14.00
CA LEU A 192 -17.51 -0.33 -14.33
C LEU A 192 -16.08 -0.09 -14.85
N ASP A 193 -15.87 0.94 -15.67
CA ASP A 193 -14.56 1.30 -16.19
C ASP A 193 -13.64 1.81 -15.07
N ASP A 194 -14.18 2.58 -14.11
CA ASP A 194 -13.47 3.07 -12.93
C ASP A 194 -13.04 1.91 -12.00
N GLU A 195 -13.94 0.97 -11.71
CA GLU A 195 -13.63 -0.21 -10.89
C GLU A 195 -12.64 -1.15 -11.58
N GLN A 196 -12.64 -1.22 -12.92
CA GLN A 196 -11.61 -1.96 -13.67
C GLN A 196 -10.24 -1.30 -13.54
N ALA A 197 -10.17 0.04 -13.63
CA ALA A 197 -8.92 0.77 -13.43
C ALA A 197 -8.39 0.60 -11.99
N ARG A 198 -9.28 0.57 -11.00
CA ARG A 198 -8.91 0.29 -9.61
C ARG A 198 -8.42 -1.14 -9.41
N LEU A 199 -9.07 -2.14 -10.03
CA LEU A 199 -8.58 -3.52 -10.03
C LEU A 199 -7.16 -3.62 -10.61
N ASP A 200 -6.88 -2.93 -11.72
CA ASP A 200 -5.54 -2.89 -12.33
C ASP A 200 -4.50 -2.26 -11.37
N GLN A 201 -4.87 -1.21 -10.64
CA GLN A 201 -4.01 -0.58 -9.63
C GLN A 201 -3.70 -1.54 -8.45
N VAL A 202 -4.71 -2.25 -7.96
CA VAL A 202 -4.54 -3.25 -6.88
C VAL A 202 -3.67 -4.40 -7.37
N GLN A 203 -3.84 -4.87 -8.61
CA GLN A 203 -2.98 -5.88 -9.22
C GLN A 203 -1.52 -5.39 -9.32
N GLY A 204 -1.29 -4.12 -9.67
CA GLY A 204 0.05 -3.52 -9.61
C GLY A 204 0.68 -3.58 -8.22
N SER A 205 -0.13 -3.37 -7.16
CA SER A 205 0.34 -3.51 -5.77
C SER A 205 0.66 -4.97 -5.39
N VAL A 206 -0.06 -5.94 -5.95
CA VAL A 206 0.23 -7.37 -5.78
C VAL A 206 1.57 -7.74 -6.44
N ASP A 207 1.83 -7.22 -7.64
CA ASP A 207 3.10 -7.44 -8.35
C ASP A 207 4.30 -6.79 -7.63
N GLU A 208 4.10 -5.60 -7.07
CA GLU A 208 5.09 -4.93 -6.23
C GLU A 208 5.40 -5.75 -4.96
N LEU A 209 4.37 -6.24 -4.28
CA LEU A 209 4.53 -7.11 -3.11
C LEU A 209 5.32 -8.39 -3.45
N ALA A 210 5.03 -9.01 -4.59
CA ALA A 210 5.75 -10.19 -5.05
C ALA A 210 7.24 -9.90 -5.28
N THR A 211 7.56 -8.73 -5.82
CA THR A 211 8.95 -8.28 -6.01
C THR A 211 9.66 -8.09 -4.66
N ILE A 212 9.00 -7.45 -3.70
CA ILE A 212 9.54 -7.24 -2.35
C ILE A 212 9.73 -8.57 -1.62
N GLN A 213 8.81 -9.53 -1.79
CA GLN A 213 8.95 -10.86 -1.19
C GLN A 213 10.20 -11.59 -1.66
N VAL A 214 10.53 -11.50 -2.96
CA VAL A 214 11.79 -12.07 -3.50
C VAL A 214 13.02 -11.40 -2.89
N GLN A 215 12.98 -10.09 -2.63
CA GLN A 215 14.06 -9.37 -1.96
C GLN A 215 14.20 -9.84 -0.49
N ILE A 216 13.10 -9.97 0.23
CA ILE A 216 13.07 -10.47 1.62
C ILE A 216 13.65 -11.89 1.71
N ASP A 217 13.29 -12.79 0.78
CA ASP A 217 13.83 -14.15 0.73
C ASP A 217 15.34 -14.16 0.47
N THR A 218 15.80 -13.27 -0.42
CA THR A 218 17.23 -13.10 -0.71
C THR A 218 17.99 -12.63 0.54
N LEU A 219 17.47 -11.61 1.23
CA LEU A 219 18.06 -11.08 2.46
C LEU A 219 18.09 -12.13 3.57
N THR A 220 17.03 -12.93 3.70
CA THR A 220 16.92 -14.01 4.68
C THR A 220 18.04 -15.03 4.48
N ASN A 221 18.28 -15.44 3.23
CA ASN A 221 19.33 -16.39 2.89
C ASN A 221 20.74 -15.80 3.09
N GLN A 222 20.96 -14.55 2.70
CA GLN A 222 22.25 -13.87 2.90
C GLN A 222 22.59 -13.73 4.39
N LEU A 223 21.60 -13.39 5.21
CA LEU A 223 21.79 -13.24 6.65
C LEU A 223 22.02 -14.58 7.35
N ALA A 224 21.31 -15.63 6.96
CA ALA A 224 21.55 -16.98 7.45
C ALA A 224 22.98 -17.45 7.13
N ALA A 225 23.47 -17.16 5.92
CA ALA A 225 24.85 -17.44 5.52
C ALA A 225 25.87 -16.64 6.34
N LEU A 226 25.61 -15.34 6.60
CA LEU A 226 26.48 -14.51 7.44
C LEU A 226 26.56 -15.05 8.89
N ILE A 227 25.42 -15.40 9.49
CA ILE A 227 25.37 -15.99 10.84
C ILE A 227 26.17 -17.30 10.89
N ALA A 228 26.03 -18.17 9.89
CA ALA A 228 26.82 -19.40 9.80
C ALA A 228 28.33 -19.10 9.66
N HIS A 229 28.69 -18.10 8.86
CA HIS A 229 30.06 -17.69 8.66
C HIS A 229 30.68 -17.14 9.96
N ILE A 230 29.99 -16.25 10.68
CA ILE A 230 30.42 -15.70 11.98
C ILE A 230 30.68 -16.83 12.98
N ARG A 231 29.74 -17.79 13.10
CA ARG A 231 29.91 -18.95 13.99
C ARG A 231 31.13 -19.80 13.62
N SER A 232 31.39 -19.99 12.33
CA SER A 232 32.58 -20.73 11.87
C SER A 232 33.89 -19.99 12.18
N THR A 233 33.92 -18.67 12.02
CA THR A 233 35.09 -17.83 12.34
C THR A 233 35.37 -17.87 13.83
N VAL A 234 34.34 -17.79 14.67
CA VAL A 234 34.48 -17.93 16.13
C VAL A 234 35.07 -19.28 16.52
N ALA A 235 34.66 -20.38 15.85
CA ALA A 235 35.23 -21.70 16.11
C ALA A 235 36.69 -21.84 15.63
N GLN A 236 37.07 -21.09 14.58
CA GLN A 236 38.41 -21.15 13.98
C GLN A 236 39.40 -20.16 14.60
N LEU A 237 38.93 -19.14 15.32
CA LEU A 237 39.73 -18.09 16.00
C LEU A 237 41.05 -18.57 16.63
N PRO A 238 41.10 -19.70 17.37
CA PRO A 238 42.34 -20.18 17.96
C PRO A 238 43.44 -20.59 16.96
N ASN A 239 43.07 -20.84 15.70
CA ASN A 239 43.94 -21.38 14.65
C ASN A 239 44.35 -20.36 13.58
N ILE A 240 43.84 -19.12 13.66
CA ILE A 240 44.12 -18.03 12.71
C ILE A 240 44.90 -16.91 13.42
N SER A 241 45.76 -16.21 12.68
CA SER A 241 46.50 -15.07 13.25
C SER A 241 45.56 -13.92 13.59
N SER A 242 45.90 -13.15 14.63
CA SER A 242 45.11 -12.01 15.10
C SER A 242 44.86 -10.96 14.00
N ASP A 243 45.83 -10.75 13.11
CA ASP A 243 45.71 -9.78 12.01
C ASP A 243 44.71 -10.22 10.94
N VAL A 244 44.71 -11.51 10.60
CA VAL A 244 43.75 -12.09 9.65
C VAL A 244 42.35 -12.09 10.27
N ALA A 245 42.24 -12.48 11.55
CA ALA A 245 40.98 -12.46 12.28
C ALA A 245 40.39 -11.03 12.36
N ALA A 246 41.22 -10.01 12.58
CA ALA A 246 40.78 -8.61 12.60
C ALA A 246 40.26 -8.14 11.23
N GLN A 247 40.93 -8.49 10.13
CA GLN A 247 40.47 -8.14 8.79
C GLN A 247 39.14 -8.83 8.44
N VAL A 248 39.01 -10.12 8.74
CA VAL A 248 37.77 -10.89 8.51
C VAL A 248 36.62 -10.31 9.32
N THR A 249 36.86 -9.97 10.60
CA THR A 249 35.84 -9.34 11.47
C THR A 249 35.35 -8.02 10.87
N SER A 250 36.24 -7.13 10.43
CA SER A 250 35.83 -5.86 9.83
C SER A 250 35.10 -6.01 8.49
N LEU A 251 35.39 -7.05 7.70
CA LEU A 251 34.61 -7.35 6.50
C LEU A 251 33.19 -7.84 6.86
N MET A 252 33.07 -8.66 7.89
CA MET A 252 31.78 -9.15 8.40
C MET A 252 30.92 -8.02 8.98
N GLU A 253 31.52 -7.11 9.76
CA GLU A 253 30.87 -5.90 10.27
C GLU A 253 30.27 -5.06 9.13
N GLN A 254 31.03 -4.85 8.04
CA GLN A 254 30.52 -4.13 6.86
C GLN A 254 29.38 -4.87 6.15
N GLN A 255 29.50 -6.20 6.05
CA GLN A 255 28.46 -7.02 5.43
C GLN A 255 27.17 -7.00 6.26
N GLU A 256 27.27 -7.08 7.59
CA GLU A 256 26.13 -6.99 8.52
C GLU A 256 25.43 -5.65 8.39
N ALA A 257 26.17 -4.54 8.44
CA ALA A 257 25.61 -3.20 8.32
C ALA A 257 24.88 -3.00 6.98
N ASN A 258 25.44 -3.53 5.90
CA ASN A 258 24.82 -3.49 4.57
C ASN A 258 23.51 -4.29 4.53
N LEU A 259 23.49 -5.51 5.07
CA LEU A 259 22.28 -6.33 5.14
C LEU A 259 21.22 -5.70 6.06
N SER A 260 21.63 -5.09 7.17
CA SER A 260 20.72 -4.36 8.06
C SER A 260 20.07 -3.17 7.35
N GLN A 261 20.85 -2.39 6.59
CA GLN A 261 20.33 -1.30 5.79
C GLN A 261 19.36 -1.80 4.71
N GLN A 262 19.70 -2.88 4.00
CA GLN A 262 18.81 -3.46 2.99
C GLN A 262 17.51 -4.00 3.61
N SER A 263 17.58 -4.65 4.78
CA SER A 263 16.39 -5.11 5.53
C SER A 263 15.47 -3.95 5.89
N GLN A 264 16.02 -2.83 6.37
CA GLN A 264 15.23 -1.62 6.63
C GLN A 264 14.60 -1.07 5.34
N SER A 265 15.35 -1.02 4.24
CA SER A 265 14.81 -0.54 2.96
C SER A 265 13.68 -1.43 2.42
N ALA A 266 13.77 -2.76 2.60
CA ALA A 266 12.73 -3.70 2.20
C ALA A 266 11.47 -3.54 3.07
N ALA A 267 11.63 -3.28 4.37
CA ALA A 267 10.52 -2.96 5.26
C ALA A 267 9.82 -1.64 4.85
N TRP A 268 10.59 -0.61 4.48
CA TRP A 268 10.05 0.64 3.94
C TRP A 268 9.34 0.46 2.61
N ALA A 269 9.91 -0.32 1.69
CA ALA A 269 9.26 -0.64 0.42
C ALA A 269 7.93 -1.37 0.67
N LEU A 270 7.92 -2.35 1.58
CA LEU A 270 6.71 -3.07 1.97
C LEU A 270 5.62 -2.14 2.53
N ALA A 271 5.99 -1.17 3.36
CA ALA A 271 5.07 -0.18 3.90
C ALA A 271 4.46 0.73 2.81
N GLY A 272 5.16 0.93 1.69
CA GLY A 272 4.68 1.67 0.53
C GLY A 272 3.69 0.90 -0.36
N VAL A 273 3.69 -0.43 -0.30
CA VAL A 273 2.87 -1.29 -1.17
C VAL A 273 1.39 -0.96 -1.01
N GLY A 274 0.77 -0.58 -2.13
CA GLY A 274 -0.64 -0.18 -2.24
C GLY A 274 -1.03 1.01 -1.36
N GLY A 275 -0.06 1.87 -1.02
CA GLY A 275 -0.27 3.21 -0.47
C GLY A 275 -0.29 4.30 -1.55
N GLY A 276 -0.78 3.99 -2.76
CA GLY A 276 -0.80 4.91 -3.91
C GLY A 276 -1.33 6.32 -3.57
N ASP A 277 -0.85 7.33 -4.30
CA ASP A 277 -1.08 8.79 -4.15
C ASP A 277 -0.79 9.44 -2.78
N ALA A 278 -0.89 8.72 -1.67
CA ALA A 278 -0.57 9.23 -0.33
C ALA A 278 0.92 9.57 -0.16
N MET A 279 1.81 8.84 -0.86
CA MET A 279 3.25 9.09 -0.89
C MET A 279 3.67 10.15 -1.94
N ALA A 280 2.90 10.29 -3.04
CA ALA A 280 3.25 11.18 -4.16
C ALA A 280 2.80 12.64 -3.96
N LEU A 281 1.76 12.88 -3.16
CA LEU A 281 1.23 14.21 -2.87
C LEU A 281 1.79 14.85 -1.60
N MET A 282 2.60 14.13 -0.81
CA MET A 282 3.02 14.55 0.55
C MET A 282 1.85 15.09 1.39
N ALA A 283 0.65 14.60 1.07
CA ALA A 283 -0.61 14.89 1.70
C ALA A 283 -1.12 13.52 2.09
N LEU A 284 -0.77 13.11 3.31
CA LEU A 284 -1.62 12.15 4.01
C LEU A 284 -3.03 12.72 3.91
N PRO A 285 -4.04 11.99 3.41
CA PRO A 285 -5.41 12.44 3.55
C PRO A 285 -5.58 12.83 5.02
N ALA A 286 -6.18 13.99 5.30
CA ALA A 286 -6.55 14.33 6.67
C ALA A 286 -7.28 13.11 7.21
N GLY A 287 -6.64 12.41 8.15
CA GLY A 287 -7.19 11.21 8.71
C GLY A 287 -8.50 11.62 9.35
N PHE A 288 -9.62 11.33 8.70
CA PHE A 288 -10.87 11.17 9.40
C PHE A 288 -10.67 9.89 10.20
N GLY A 289 -10.05 10.04 11.38
CA GLY A 289 -10.21 9.05 12.43
C GLY A 289 -11.71 8.77 12.58
N PRO A 290 -12.11 7.53 12.87
CA PRO A 290 -13.52 7.21 13.03
C PRO A 290 -14.16 8.23 13.98
N TYR A 291 -15.26 8.84 13.54
CA TYR A 291 -15.92 9.95 14.22
C TYR A 291 -16.03 9.68 15.73
N GLY A 292 -15.39 10.53 16.55
CA GLY A 292 -15.44 10.46 18.01
C GLY A 292 -14.17 10.01 18.74
N LEU A 293 -13.08 9.65 18.04
CA LEU A 293 -11.81 9.36 18.69
C LEU A 293 -10.90 10.60 18.78
N GLN A 294 -10.45 10.89 19.99
CA GLN A 294 -9.47 11.94 20.29
C GLN A 294 -8.09 11.28 20.47
N LEU A 295 -7.09 11.71 19.70
CA LEU A 295 -5.73 11.18 19.83
C LEU A 295 -5.17 11.52 21.23
N SER A 296 -4.65 10.51 21.92
CA SER A 296 -3.96 10.67 23.19
C SER A 296 -2.47 10.92 23.00
N TRP A 297 -1.82 11.53 23.99
CA TRP A 297 -0.36 11.64 24.02
C TRP A 297 0.30 10.24 24.00
N PRO A 298 1.32 10.01 23.16
CA PRO A 298 1.97 8.70 23.04
C PRO A 298 2.80 8.34 24.28
N ILE A 299 3.20 9.30 25.10
CA ILE A 299 3.93 9.05 26.36
C ILE A 299 3.22 9.75 27.50
N ILE A 300 2.65 8.98 28.42
CA ILE A 300 1.96 9.53 29.60
C ILE A 300 3.01 10.12 30.56
N GLY A 301 2.92 11.44 30.80
CA GLY A 301 3.88 12.16 31.65
C GLY A 301 5.18 12.53 30.95
N GLY A 302 5.29 12.34 29.63
CA GLY A 302 6.41 12.83 28.83
C GLY A 302 6.45 14.36 28.77
N THR A 303 7.66 14.93 28.68
CA THR A 303 7.89 16.37 28.55
C THR A 303 8.27 16.70 27.12
N LEU A 304 7.50 17.58 26.46
CA LEU A 304 7.86 18.09 25.14
C LEU A 304 9.15 18.92 25.25
N THR A 305 10.25 18.43 24.70
CA THR A 305 11.57 19.09 24.72
C THR A 305 11.83 19.91 23.47
N GLN A 306 11.23 19.54 22.34
CA GLN A 306 11.32 20.31 21.10
C GLN A 306 10.00 20.23 20.33
N PRO A 307 9.30 21.35 20.11
CA PRO A 307 8.09 21.37 19.28
C PRO A 307 8.47 21.25 17.80
N PHE A 308 7.45 21.04 16.97
CA PHE A 308 7.57 21.20 15.52
C PHE A 308 7.78 22.68 15.17
N GLY A 309 8.67 22.95 14.21
CA GLY A 309 8.83 24.28 13.64
C GLY A 309 10.26 24.84 13.68
N PRO A 310 10.41 26.15 13.42
CA PRO A 310 11.69 26.82 13.46
C PRO A 310 12.33 26.67 14.85
N THR A 311 13.60 26.30 14.86
CA THR A 311 14.35 26.01 16.09
C THR A 311 15.71 26.69 16.05
N THR A 312 16.32 26.82 17.20
CA THR A 312 17.72 27.28 17.34
C THR A 312 18.67 26.10 17.59
N PHE A 313 18.16 24.87 17.60
CA PHE A 313 18.97 23.68 17.80
C PHE A 313 19.82 23.39 16.57
N ALA A 314 21.14 23.56 16.71
CA ALA A 314 22.09 23.60 15.59
C ALA A 314 22.24 22.26 14.83
N LEU A 315 21.78 21.16 15.43
CA LEU A 315 21.82 19.83 14.79
C LEU A 315 20.63 19.59 13.85
N GLU A 316 19.61 20.45 13.90
CA GLU A 316 18.46 20.36 13.00
C GLU A 316 18.81 20.93 11.63
N PRO A 317 18.41 20.27 10.54
CA PRO A 317 18.65 20.77 9.20
C PRO A 317 17.87 22.06 8.92
N PRO A 318 18.33 22.90 7.98
CA PRO A 318 17.55 24.04 7.51
C PRO A 318 16.30 23.59 6.75
N LEU A 319 15.21 24.36 6.85
CA LEU A 319 14.02 24.19 6.03
C LEU A 319 13.46 25.55 5.60
N GLY A 320 13.41 25.79 4.30
CA GLY A 320 12.95 27.05 3.72
C GLY A 320 13.81 28.24 4.16
N GLN A 321 13.17 29.26 4.72
CA GLN A 321 13.84 30.47 5.22
C GLN A 321 14.47 30.31 6.61
N TYR A 322 14.26 29.17 7.26
CA TYR A 322 14.73 28.93 8.62
C TYR A 322 16.09 28.21 8.60
N PRO A 323 17.13 28.78 9.24
CA PRO A 323 18.45 28.15 9.32
C PRO A 323 18.44 26.76 9.97
N HIS A 324 17.50 26.52 10.90
CA HIS A 324 17.26 25.23 11.55
C HIS A 324 15.75 25.05 11.74
N PHE A 325 15.22 23.87 11.40
CA PHE A 325 13.80 23.58 11.49
C PHE A 325 13.57 22.12 11.91
N HIS A 326 12.80 21.95 12.98
CA HIS A 326 12.45 20.62 13.48
C HIS A 326 11.20 20.10 12.78
N THR A 327 11.32 18.98 12.10
CA THR A 327 10.23 18.37 11.30
C THR A 327 9.36 17.40 12.11
N GLY A 328 9.60 17.28 13.42
CA GLY A 328 8.83 16.43 14.33
C GLY A 328 8.54 17.09 15.67
N ILE A 329 8.24 16.28 16.68
CA ILE A 329 8.17 16.69 18.08
C ILE A 329 9.04 15.75 18.92
N ASP A 330 9.79 16.31 19.86
CA ASP A 330 10.62 15.52 20.78
C ASP A 330 9.97 15.49 22.14
N ILE A 331 9.74 14.28 22.65
CA ILE A 331 9.13 14.05 23.96
C ILE A 331 10.13 13.28 24.82
N ALA A 332 10.65 13.92 25.86
CA ALA A 332 11.53 13.29 26.82
C ALA A 332 10.76 12.58 27.93
N ALA A 333 11.21 11.37 28.27
CA ALA A 333 10.74 10.60 29.40
C ALA A 333 11.87 9.73 29.96
N PRO A 334 11.77 9.24 31.22
CA PRO A 334 12.72 8.27 31.76
C PRO A 334 12.85 7.05 30.85
N SER A 335 14.06 6.48 30.77
CA SER A 335 14.28 5.25 30.02
C SER A 335 13.37 4.12 30.54
N GLY A 336 12.79 3.36 29.61
CA GLY A 336 11.81 2.30 29.92
C GLY A 336 10.37 2.77 30.10
N THR A 337 10.07 4.07 29.93
CA THR A 337 8.69 4.56 29.91
C THR A 337 7.94 3.94 28.73
N PRO A 338 6.78 3.28 28.95
CA PRO A 338 5.98 2.72 27.86
C PRO A 338 5.50 3.80 26.90
N VAL A 339 5.55 3.50 25.61
CA VAL A 339 4.97 4.34 24.56
C VAL A 339 3.68 3.71 24.08
N LEU A 340 2.62 4.50 24.11
CA LEU A 340 1.26 4.12 23.73
C LEU A 340 1.06 4.27 22.23
N ALA A 341 0.39 3.30 21.64
CA ALA A 341 -0.11 3.39 20.28
C ALA A 341 -1.41 4.19 20.24
N ALA A 342 -1.63 4.93 19.15
CA ALA A 342 -2.87 5.68 18.93
C ALA A 342 -4.09 4.76 18.70
N ALA A 343 -3.85 3.50 18.36
CA ALA A 343 -4.82 2.43 18.15
C ALA A 343 -4.16 1.07 18.42
N ASP A 344 -4.96 0.01 18.50
CA ASP A 344 -4.44 -1.36 18.56
C ASP A 344 -3.67 -1.71 17.27
N GLY A 345 -2.49 -2.31 17.40
CA GLY A 345 -1.60 -2.62 16.27
C GLY A 345 -0.31 -3.32 16.71
N LEU A 346 0.50 -3.77 15.73
CA LEU A 346 1.79 -4.44 15.98
C LEU A 346 2.94 -3.47 15.68
N VAL A 347 3.81 -3.23 16.66
CA VAL A 347 4.97 -2.35 16.51
C VAL A 347 6.05 -3.09 15.71
N VAL A 348 6.26 -2.68 14.47
CA VAL A 348 7.18 -3.33 13.52
C VAL A 348 8.63 -2.82 13.59
N ALA A 349 8.88 -1.69 14.25
CA ALA A 349 10.22 -1.17 14.48
C ALA A 349 10.26 -0.25 15.72
N VAL A 350 11.32 -0.35 16.51
CA VAL A 350 11.69 0.62 17.55
C VAL A 350 13.18 0.90 17.41
N LEU A 351 13.54 2.13 17.07
CA LEU A 351 14.94 2.51 16.87
C LEU A 351 15.48 3.18 18.13
N HIS A 352 16.57 2.67 18.71
CA HIS A 352 17.33 3.34 19.77
C HIS A 352 18.61 3.92 19.19
N THR A 353 18.71 5.25 19.11
CA THR A 353 19.95 5.92 18.74
C THR A 353 20.75 6.27 20.00
N ARG A 354 22.09 6.13 19.94
CA ARG A 354 22.98 6.45 21.08
C ARG A 354 23.05 7.95 21.41
N TYR A 355 22.40 8.78 20.61
CA TYR A 355 22.22 10.20 20.80
C TYR A 355 20.73 10.50 20.54
N ASN A 356 19.98 10.77 21.61
CA ASN A 356 18.57 11.18 21.64
C ASN A 356 17.50 10.14 21.26
N GLY A 357 17.07 9.34 22.25
CA GLY A 357 15.70 8.82 22.33
C GLY A 357 15.35 7.64 21.42
N ALA A 358 14.12 7.15 21.59
CA ALA A 358 13.53 6.13 20.74
C ALA A 358 12.65 6.81 19.69
N VAL A 359 12.87 6.52 18.41
CA VAL A 359 11.99 6.95 17.31
C VAL A 359 10.93 5.87 17.13
N ILE A 360 9.65 6.24 17.29
CA ILE A 360 8.50 5.35 17.11
C ILE A 360 7.58 6.00 16.08
N ASP A 361 7.42 5.34 14.94
CA ASP A 361 6.52 5.75 13.87
C ASP A 361 5.25 4.86 13.93
N PRO A 362 4.08 5.39 14.34
CA PRO A 362 2.87 4.61 14.43
C PRO A 362 2.20 4.53 13.05
N LEU A 363 2.58 3.55 12.23
CA LEU A 363 1.90 3.27 10.97
C LEU A 363 0.79 2.21 11.13
N ALA A 364 -0.42 2.68 10.83
CA ALA A 364 -1.61 1.99 10.32
C ALA A 364 -2.51 1.16 11.26
N TYR A 365 -3.74 1.69 11.35
CA TYR A 365 -4.98 1.19 11.93
C TYR A 365 -5.47 -0.14 11.33
N LEU A 366 -5.85 -1.09 12.20
CA LEU A 366 -6.71 -2.24 11.87
C LEU A 366 -8.06 -2.04 12.58
N PRO A 367 -9.22 -2.10 11.88
CA PRO A 367 -10.51 -2.05 12.56
C PRO A 367 -10.78 -3.34 13.36
N PRO A 368 -11.47 -3.28 14.52
CA PRO A 368 -11.86 -4.47 15.26
C PRO A 368 -13.02 -5.20 14.56
N ARG A 369 -13.09 -6.52 14.82
CA ARG A 369 -14.05 -7.48 14.26
C ARG A 369 -15.52 -7.11 14.43
#